data_AF-A0A091E1A7-F1
#
_entry.id   AF-A0A091E1A7-F1
#
_cell.length_a   1.000
_cell.length_b   1.000
_cell.length_c   1.000
_cell.angle_alpha   90.00
_cell.angle_beta   90.00
_cell.angle_gamma   90.00
#
_symmetry.space_group_name_H-M   'P 1'
#
loop_
_entity.id
_entity.type
_entity.pdbx_description
1 polymer ?
#
loop_
_entity_poly.entity_id
_entity_poly.type
_entity_poly.pdbx_seq_one_letter_code
_entity_poly.pdbx_strand_id
1 'polypeptide(L)'
;MRLVDFSYAQYQKALRQSAGAVVIILPRAMAAVPQDVVRQFMEIEPEMLAMETIVPVYFAVEDEALLSIYEQTQAASASQGSASAAEVLLHTATANGFQMVTSGVQSKAVNDWLITSVEGRLTGLGGEDLPTIVIVAHYDAFGVAPWLSLGADSNGSGVSVLLELARLFSRLYTYKRTHAAYNLLFFASGGGKFNYQGTKRWLEDNLDHTDSSLLQDNVAFVLCLDTVGRGSNLHLHVSKPPREGTLQHTFLRELETQVQQEQLDSVMDWLTNQPRAAQLLDKDGTFLSTLEHFLSRYLKDVRQHHVRADKRDPEFVFYDQLKQVMNAYRVKPAIFDLLLAVCIGAYLGMAYTAVQHFGLLYKTVQRLLVKAKTQ
;
A
#
# COMPACT_ATOMS: atom_id res chain seq x y z
N MET A 1 0.88 0.61 -16.79
CA MET A 1 2.26 0.14 -16.59
C MET A 1 2.19 -1.14 -15.77
N ARG A 2 2.95 -2.19 -16.11
CA ARG A 2 3.02 -3.39 -15.25
C ARG A 2 4.01 -3.17 -14.12
N LEU A 3 3.77 -3.77 -12.96
CA LEU A 3 4.68 -3.68 -11.82
C LEU A 3 6.08 -4.21 -12.15
N VAL A 4 6.16 -5.28 -12.95
CA VAL A 4 7.45 -5.90 -13.35
C VAL A 4 8.29 -4.96 -14.23
N ASP A 5 7.64 -4.15 -15.05
CA ASP A 5 8.29 -3.18 -15.94
C ASP A 5 8.37 -1.78 -15.29
N PHE A 6 8.08 -1.68 -13.98
CA PHE A 6 7.98 -0.40 -13.31
C PHE A 6 9.35 0.25 -13.15
N SER A 7 9.41 1.53 -13.51
CA SER A 7 10.58 2.37 -13.29
C SER A 7 10.12 3.75 -12.84
N TYR A 8 10.76 4.29 -11.81
CA TYR A 8 10.42 5.61 -11.28
C TYR A 8 10.55 6.71 -12.36
N ALA A 9 11.53 6.62 -13.25
CA ALA A 9 11.68 7.56 -14.37
C ALA A 9 10.52 7.49 -15.37
N GLN A 10 10.02 6.29 -15.68
CA GLN A 10 8.86 6.13 -16.55
C GLN A 10 7.58 6.64 -15.87
N TYR A 11 7.45 6.42 -14.57
CA TYR A 11 6.34 6.94 -13.77
C TYR A 11 6.33 8.47 -13.76
N GLN A 12 7.47 9.11 -13.47
CA GLN A 12 7.60 10.58 -13.56
C GLN A 12 7.29 11.11 -14.97
N LYS A 13 7.73 10.39 -16.02
CA LYS A 13 7.42 10.77 -17.40
C LYS A 13 5.91 10.69 -17.68
N ALA A 14 5.24 9.64 -17.22
CA ALA A 14 3.79 9.49 -17.37
C ALA A 14 3.01 10.63 -16.70
N LEU A 15 3.46 11.05 -15.51
CA LEU A 15 2.87 12.19 -14.80
C LEU A 15 3.09 13.52 -15.53
N ARG A 16 4.29 13.76 -16.07
CA ARG A 16 4.62 14.98 -16.84
C ARG A 16 3.90 15.08 -18.18
N GLN A 17 3.54 13.94 -18.78
CA GLN A 17 2.85 13.87 -20.07
C GLN A 17 1.34 14.17 -19.97
N SER A 18 0.87 14.70 -18.84
CA SER A 18 -0.55 15.02 -18.60
C SER A 18 -1.48 13.82 -18.85
N ALA A 19 -1.05 12.62 -18.46
CA ALA A 19 -1.91 11.45 -18.48
C ALA A 19 -3.16 11.71 -17.63
N GLY A 20 -4.34 11.32 -18.12
CA GLY A 20 -5.59 11.45 -17.37
C GLY A 20 -5.65 10.56 -16.12
N ALA A 21 -4.91 9.45 -16.14
CA ALA A 21 -4.70 8.55 -15.01
C ALA A 21 -3.47 7.67 -15.27
N VAL A 22 -2.83 7.18 -14.21
CA VAL A 22 -1.79 6.14 -14.29
C VAL A 22 -2.32 4.87 -13.67
N VAL A 23 -2.36 3.78 -14.44
CA VAL A 23 -2.74 2.45 -13.93
C VAL A 23 -1.49 1.59 -13.78
N ILE A 24 -1.22 1.16 -12.55
CA ILE A 24 -0.19 0.20 -12.20
C ILE A 24 -0.87 -1.17 -12.07
N ILE A 25 -0.49 -2.07 -12.98
CA ILE A 25 -1.03 -3.42 -13.10
C ILE A 25 -0.21 -4.34 -12.21
N LEU A 26 -0.88 -4.94 -11.23
CA LEU A 26 -0.33 -5.84 -10.23
C LEU A 26 -0.59 -7.31 -10.62
N PRO A 27 0.40 -8.20 -10.49
CA PRO A 27 0.19 -9.61 -10.77
C PRO A 27 -0.85 -10.23 -9.84
N ARG A 28 -1.57 -11.26 -10.33
CA ARG A 28 -2.58 -11.98 -9.54
C ARG A 28 -2.03 -12.55 -8.24
N ALA A 29 -0.78 -13.02 -8.27
CA ALA A 29 -0.07 -13.52 -7.10
C ALA A 29 1.22 -12.72 -6.90
N MET A 30 1.27 -11.91 -5.85
CA MET A 30 2.50 -11.18 -5.47
C MET A 30 3.65 -12.12 -5.12
N ALA A 31 3.35 -13.33 -4.63
CA ALA A 31 4.36 -14.37 -4.37
C ALA A 31 5.08 -14.84 -5.64
N ALA A 32 4.51 -14.66 -6.83
CA ALA A 32 5.13 -15.01 -8.10
C ALA A 32 6.09 -13.92 -8.62
N VAL A 33 6.13 -12.74 -7.99
CA VAL A 33 7.01 -11.65 -8.38
C VAL A 33 8.42 -11.93 -7.86
N PRO A 34 9.46 -11.80 -8.69
CA PRO A 34 10.84 -11.90 -8.22
C PRO A 34 11.11 -10.93 -7.06
N GLN A 35 11.78 -11.42 -6.02
CA GLN A 35 12.04 -10.61 -4.82
C GLN A 35 12.83 -9.33 -5.14
N ASP A 36 13.68 -9.36 -6.16
CA ASP A 36 14.46 -8.19 -6.58
C ASP A 36 13.57 -7.04 -7.06
N VAL A 37 12.51 -7.34 -7.80
CA VAL A 37 11.51 -6.36 -8.27
C VAL A 37 10.73 -5.80 -7.09
N VAL A 38 10.35 -6.65 -6.13
CA VAL A 38 9.66 -6.21 -4.91
C VAL A 38 10.55 -5.28 -4.07
N ARG A 39 11.82 -5.63 -3.89
CA ARG A 39 12.80 -4.79 -3.17
C ARG A 39 13.01 -3.45 -3.87
N GLN A 40 13.20 -3.47 -5.18
CA GLN A 40 13.33 -2.25 -5.97
C GLN A 40 12.08 -1.37 -5.86
N PHE A 41 10.89 -1.98 -5.87
CA PHE A 41 9.64 -1.25 -5.67
C PHE A 41 9.53 -0.68 -4.25
N MET A 42 9.95 -1.40 -3.21
CA MET A 42 9.97 -0.88 -1.84
C MET A 42 10.98 0.27 -1.64
N GLU A 43 12.07 0.30 -2.40
CA GLU A 43 13.06 1.40 -2.34
C GLU A 43 12.50 2.71 -2.93
N ILE A 44 11.70 2.61 -3.99
CA ILE A 44 11.10 3.77 -4.67
C ILE A 44 9.74 4.17 -4.09
N GLU A 45 9.09 3.29 -3.33
CA GLU A 45 7.78 3.53 -2.72
C GLU A 45 7.73 4.82 -1.88
N PRO A 46 8.73 5.15 -1.01
CA PRO A 46 8.72 6.39 -0.26
C PRO A 46 8.80 7.64 -1.15
N GLU A 47 9.56 7.56 -2.26
CA GLU A 47 9.65 8.66 -3.22
C GLU A 47 8.34 8.86 -4.00
N MET A 48 7.60 7.77 -4.26
CA MET A 48 6.27 7.85 -4.85
C MET A 48 5.27 8.52 -3.90
N LEU A 49 5.32 8.18 -2.60
CA LEU A 49 4.46 8.77 -1.56
C LEU A 49 4.75 10.24 -1.30
N ALA A 50 6.03 10.64 -1.36
CA ALA A 50 6.45 12.02 -1.14
C ALA A 50 6.13 12.95 -2.32
N MET A 51 5.85 12.38 -3.51
CA MET A 51 5.58 13.17 -4.70
C MET A 51 4.11 13.59 -4.77
N GLU A 52 3.87 14.90 -4.72
CA GLU A 52 2.55 15.48 -4.92
C GLU A 52 2.14 15.36 -6.40
N THR A 53 0.97 14.79 -6.66
CA THR A 53 0.42 14.65 -8.02
C THR A 53 -1.10 14.84 -8.02
N ILE A 54 -1.58 15.51 -9.06
CA ILE A 54 -3.01 15.65 -9.35
C ILE A 54 -3.54 14.50 -10.23
N VAL A 55 -2.64 13.73 -10.84
CA VAL A 55 -3.01 12.61 -11.71
C VAL A 55 -3.33 11.41 -10.83
N PRO A 56 -4.54 10.83 -10.93
CA PRO A 56 -4.91 9.67 -10.12
C PRO A 56 -4.07 8.46 -10.52
N VAL A 57 -3.54 7.77 -9.51
CA VAL A 57 -2.74 6.56 -9.66
C VAL A 57 -3.53 5.37 -9.12
N TYR A 58 -3.90 4.45 -10.01
CA TYR A 58 -4.69 3.28 -9.67
C TYR A 58 -3.80 2.04 -9.62
N PHE A 59 -3.99 1.23 -8.59
CA PHE A 59 -3.41 -0.10 -8.47
C PHE A 59 -4.49 -1.13 -8.77
N ALA A 60 -4.31 -1.89 -9.85
CA ALA A 60 -5.30 -2.85 -10.33
C ALA A 60 -4.67 -4.24 -10.48
N VAL A 61 -5.33 -5.26 -9.93
CA VAL A 61 -4.91 -6.66 -10.10
C VAL A 61 -5.13 -7.09 -11.55
N GLU A 62 -4.20 -7.88 -12.08
CA GLU A 62 -4.23 -8.43 -13.42
C GLU A 62 -5.51 -9.21 -13.70
N ASP A 63 -6.20 -8.76 -14.74
CA ASP A 63 -7.34 -9.41 -15.35
C ASP A 63 -7.15 -9.49 -16.86
N GLU A 64 -7.74 -10.51 -17.49
CA GLU A 64 -7.63 -10.75 -18.94
C GLU A 64 -8.09 -9.52 -19.73
N ALA A 65 -9.17 -8.89 -19.28
CA ALA A 65 -9.68 -7.67 -19.88
C ALA A 65 -8.68 -6.51 -19.76
N LEU A 66 -8.05 -6.32 -18.59
CA LEU A 66 -7.08 -5.26 -18.35
C LEU A 66 -5.80 -5.46 -19.17
N LEU A 67 -5.34 -6.70 -19.31
CA LEU A 67 -4.21 -7.07 -20.17
C LEU A 67 -4.53 -6.79 -21.64
N SER A 68 -5.73 -7.11 -22.11
CA SER A 68 -6.15 -6.80 -23.48
C SER A 68 -6.14 -5.28 -23.76
N ILE A 69 -6.56 -4.46 -22.79
CA ILE A 69 -6.51 -2.99 -22.90
C ILE A 69 -5.06 -2.50 -22.94
N TYR A 70 -4.18 -3.07 -22.10
CA TYR A 70 -2.77 -2.75 -22.07
C TYR A 70 -2.08 -3.04 -23.41
N GLU A 71 -2.28 -4.23 -23.97
CA GLU A 71 -1.73 -4.61 -25.27
C GLU A 71 -2.26 -3.73 -26.41
N GLN A 72 -3.56 -3.44 -26.43
CA GLN A 72 -4.15 -2.54 -27.43
C GLN A 72 -3.58 -1.12 -27.34
N THR A 73 -3.35 -0.61 -26.13
CA THR A 73 -2.79 0.72 -25.91
C THR A 73 -1.31 0.78 -26.30
N GLN A 74 -0.56 -0.29 -26.03
CA GLN A 74 0.84 -0.40 -26.43
C GLN A 74 0.99 -0.50 -27.96
N ALA A 75 0.16 -1.31 -28.62
CA ALA A 75 0.14 -1.42 -30.08
C ALA A 75 -0.21 -0.07 -30.74
N ALA A 76 -1.22 0.63 -30.21
CA ALA A 76 -1.58 1.96 -30.70
C ALA A 76 -0.45 2.97 -30.54
N SER A 77 0.27 2.95 -29.41
CA SER A 77 1.40 3.84 -29.15
C SER A 77 2.60 3.57 -30.07
N ALA A 78 2.88 2.30 -30.38
CA ALA A 78 3.98 1.91 -31.28
C ALA A 78 3.73 2.35 -32.74
N SER A 79 2.48 2.35 -33.19
CA SER A 79 2.11 2.73 -34.57
C SER A 79 2.23 4.23 -34.89
N GLN A 80 2.36 5.12 -33.88
CA GLN A 80 2.42 6.56 -34.09
C GLN A 80 3.81 7.08 -34.50
N GLY A 81 4.87 6.27 -34.42
CA GLY A 81 6.25 6.70 -34.64
C GLY A 81 6.67 6.90 -36.11
N SER A 82 5.90 6.41 -37.09
CA SER A 82 6.34 6.42 -38.51
C SER A 82 5.21 6.63 -39.55
N ALA A 83 3.99 6.92 -39.13
CA ALA A 83 2.82 6.97 -40.02
C ALA A 83 2.58 8.38 -40.62
N SER A 84 2.01 8.42 -41.82
CA SER A 84 1.63 9.69 -42.47
C SER A 84 0.51 10.41 -41.71
N ALA A 85 0.39 11.75 -41.84
CA ALA A 85 -0.63 12.51 -41.10
C ALA A 85 -2.08 12.01 -41.35
N ALA A 86 -2.39 11.55 -42.56
CA ALA A 86 -3.71 10.98 -42.87
C ALA A 86 -3.93 9.61 -42.21
N GLU A 87 -2.88 8.80 -42.13
CA GLU A 87 -2.89 7.50 -41.46
C GLU A 87 -2.98 7.65 -39.95
N VAL A 88 -2.26 8.61 -39.36
CA VAL A 88 -2.40 8.99 -37.94
C VAL A 88 -3.83 9.42 -37.63
N LEU A 89 -4.45 10.24 -38.48
CA LEU A 89 -5.85 10.66 -38.28
C LEU A 89 -6.84 9.48 -38.42
N LEU A 90 -6.63 8.60 -39.40
CA LEU A 90 -7.47 7.41 -39.60
C LEU A 90 -7.33 6.42 -38.43
N HIS A 91 -6.11 6.18 -37.96
CA HIS A 91 -5.85 5.36 -36.79
C HIS A 91 -6.39 6.01 -35.53
N THR A 92 -6.33 7.33 -35.36
CA THR A 92 -6.91 8.00 -34.20
C THR A 92 -8.45 7.98 -34.23
N ALA A 93 -9.06 8.06 -35.42
CA ALA A 93 -10.50 7.97 -35.60
C ALA A 93 -11.06 6.55 -35.36
N THR A 94 -10.24 5.53 -35.61
CA THR A 94 -10.58 4.11 -35.41
C THR A 94 -10.01 3.53 -34.11
N ALA A 95 -9.14 4.29 -33.43
CA ALA A 95 -8.51 3.88 -32.18
C ALA A 95 -9.57 3.70 -31.10
N ASN A 96 -9.35 2.68 -30.28
CA ASN A 96 -10.18 2.42 -29.13
C ASN A 96 -9.77 3.37 -28.01
N GLY A 97 -10.56 4.43 -27.80
CA GLY A 97 -10.47 5.20 -26.58
C GLY A 97 -11.05 4.38 -25.44
N PHE A 98 -10.30 4.21 -24.35
CA PHE A 98 -10.83 3.60 -23.13
C PHE A 98 -10.99 4.69 -22.07
N GLN A 99 -12.20 4.81 -21.53
CA GLN A 99 -12.47 5.64 -20.37
C GLN A 99 -12.64 4.73 -19.16
N MET A 100 -11.78 4.91 -18.17
CA MET A 100 -11.85 4.20 -16.91
C MET A 100 -12.65 5.03 -15.91
N VAL A 101 -13.65 4.40 -15.30
CA VAL A 101 -14.53 5.03 -14.31
C VAL A 101 -14.56 4.15 -13.08
N THR A 102 -14.15 4.71 -11.95
CA THR A 102 -14.30 4.06 -10.64
C THR A 102 -15.76 4.10 -10.22
N SER A 103 -16.32 2.92 -9.96
CA SER A 103 -17.68 2.75 -9.46
C SER A 103 -17.61 2.69 -7.94
N GLY A 104 -18.12 3.73 -7.29
CA GLY A 104 -18.06 3.84 -5.82
C GLY A 104 -18.54 5.21 -5.34
N VAL A 105 -18.80 5.29 -4.03
CA VAL A 105 -19.04 6.57 -3.35
C VAL A 105 -17.70 7.29 -3.20
N GLN A 106 -17.69 8.62 -3.26
CA GLN A 106 -16.47 9.39 -2.98
C GLN A 106 -15.95 9.07 -1.58
N SER A 107 -14.62 8.93 -1.48
CA SER A 107 -13.94 8.66 -0.22
C SER A 107 -14.23 9.75 0.81
N LYS A 108 -14.58 9.33 2.03
CA LYS A 108 -14.86 10.22 3.15
C LYS A 108 -13.81 10.03 4.24
N ALA A 109 -13.45 11.15 4.86
CA ALA A 109 -12.62 11.16 6.05
C ALA A 109 -13.32 10.43 7.20
N VAL A 110 -12.60 9.52 7.84
CA VAL A 110 -13.02 8.76 9.01
C VAL A 110 -12.37 9.39 10.24
N ASN A 111 -13.20 10.04 11.07
CA ASN A 111 -12.74 10.81 12.24
C ASN A 111 -12.68 10.00 13.54
N ASP A 112 -13.07 8.72 13.54
CA ASP A 112 -13.16 7.89 14.76
C ASP A 112 -12.57 6.50 14.55
N TRP A 113 -11.48 6.42 13.79
CA TRP A 113 -10.75 5.17 13.61
C TRP A 113 -9.98 4.82 14.88
N LEU A 114 -10.12 3.57 15.33
CA LEU A 114 -9.42 3.07 16.51
C LEU A 114 -8.14 2.36 16.08
N ILE A 115 -7.00 2.92 16.46
CA ILE A 115 -5.70 2.26 16.43
C ILE A 115 -5.58 1.45 17.72
N THR A 116 -5.49 0.13 17.60
CA THR A 116 -5.29 -0.73 18.77
C THR A 116 -3.80 -0.87 19.07
N SER A 117 -3.43 -1.28 20.27
CA SER A 117 -2.09 -1.69 20.67
C SER A 117 -2.24 -2.81 21.69
N VAL A 118 -1.27 -3.72 21.76
CA VAL A 118 -1.36 -4.89 22.64
C VAL A 118 -0.20 -4.86 23.63
N GLU A 119 -0.52 -4.96 24.91
CA GLU A 119 0.44 -5.02 26.01
C GLU A 119 0.35 -6.38 26.70
N GLY A 120 1.47 -6.94 27.14
CA GLY A 120 1.50 -8.12 28.00
C GLY A 120 2.68 -8.07 28.99
N ARG A 121 2.52 -8.71 30.15
CA ARG A 121 3.46 -8.58 31.27
C ARG A 121 3.99 -9.92 31.79
N LEU A 122 5.24 -9.89 32.26
CA LEU A 122 5.82 -10.91 33.14
C LEU A 122 6.31 -10.22 34.42
N THR A 123 5.79 -10.66 35.55
CA THR A 123 6.17 -10.16 36.87
C THR A 123 7.42 -10.86 37.39
N GLY A 124 8.35 -10.08 37.94
CA GLY A 124 9.59 -10.54 38.57
C GLY A 124 9.36 -11.17 39.95
N LEU A 125 10.38 -11.83 40.49
CA LEU A 125 10.24 -12.64 41.72
C LEU A 125 9.89 -11.78 42.96
N GLY A 126 10.21 -10.49 42.91
CA GLY A 126 9.96 -9.50 43.96
C GLY A 126 8.67 -8.69 43.79
N GLY A 127 7.79 -9.07 42.87
CA GLY A 127 6.50 -8.40 42.67
C GLY A 127 6.57 -7.13 41.79
N GLU A 128 5.55 -6.28 41.89
CA GLU A 128 5.36 -5.13 41.00
C GLU A 128 6.33 -3.97 41.28
N ASP A 129 6.91 -3.92 42.48
CA ASP A 129 7.85 -2.86 42.89
C ASP A 129 9.24 -2.99 42.25
N LEU A 130 9.51 -4.12 41.56
CA LEU A 130 10.75 -4.31 40.85
C LEU A 130 10.84 -3.42 39.60
N PRO A 131 12.06 -3.01 39.21
CA PRO A 131 12.24 -2.26 37.98
C PRO A 131 11.73 -3.04 36.76
N THR A 132 11.06 -2.33 35.86
CA THR A 132 10.43 -2.84 34.65
C THR A 132 11.29 -2.51 33.44
N ILE A 133 11.51 -3.50 32.59
CA ILE A 133 12.10 -3.33 31.26
C ILE A 133 10.96 -3.40 30.25
N VAL A 134 10.87 -2.39 29.41
CA VAL A 134 9.83 -2.33 28.37
C VAL A 134 10.43 -2.70 27.02
N ILE A 135 9.88 -3.71 26.36
CA ILE A 135 10.27 -4.14 25.02
C ILE A 135 9.14 -3.74 24.05
N VAL A 136 9.45 -2.84 23.13
CA VAL A 136 8.47 -2.26 22.20
C VAL A 136 8.79 -2.66 20.77
N ALA A 137 7.77 -3.03 20.01
CA ALA A 137 7.82 -3.08 18.55
C ALA A 137 6.51 -2.49 18.00
N HIS A 138 6.54 -1.90 16.82
CA HIS A 138 5.31 -1.47 16.16
C HIS A 138 4.95 -2.46 15.04
N TYR A 139 3.67 -2.84 14.96
CA TYR A 139 3.21 -3.88 14.04
C TYR A 139 2.54 -3.35 12.78
N ASP A 140 2.41 -2.05 12.63
CA ASP A 140 1.81 -1.43 11.47
C ASP A 140 2.83 -1.25 10.33
N ALA A 141 2.32 -1.36 9.11
CA ALA A 141 3.06 -1.10 7.89
C ALA A 141 2.35 -0.04 7.06
N PHE A 142 3.12 0.82 6.40
CA PHE A 142 2.59 1.86 5.53
C PHE A 142 3.17 1.68 4.13
N GLY A 143 2.33 1.89 3.11
CA GLY A 143 2.71 1.76 1.72
C GLY A 143 1.77 2.57 0.82
N VAL A 144 2.12 2.70 -0.46
CA VAL A 144 1.35 3.49 -1.45
C VAL A 144 -0.09 3.01 -1.55
N ALA A 145 -0.29 1.70 -1.45
CA ALA A 145 -1.62 1.10 -1.34
C ALA A 145 -1.72 0.34 -0.01
N PRO A 146 -2.69 0.66 0.87
CA PRO A 146 -2.88 -0.04 2.13
C PRO A 146 -2.99 -1.56 1.98
N TRP A 147 -3.60 -2.03 0.90
CA TRP A 147 -3.76 -3.48 0.66
C TRP A 147 -2.47 -4.19 0.25
N LEU A 148 -1.43 -3.45 -0.12
CA LEU A 148 -0.11 -3.97 -0.47
C LEU A 148 0.92 -3.81 0.64
N SER A 149 0.56 -3.22 1.78
CA SER A 149 1.47 -3.02 2.91
C SER A 149 1.66 -4.30 3.75
N LEU A 150 2.12 -5.37 3.10
CA LEU A 150 2.50 -6.64 3.75
C LEU A 150 3.65 -6.42 4.74
N GLY A 151 4.56 -5.50 4.41
CA GLY A 151 5.48 -4.89 5.36
C GLY A 151 6.45 -5.85 6.02
N ALA A 152 6.92 -6.92 5.37
CA ALA A 152 7.91 -7.84 5.97
C ALA A 152 9.07 -7.11 6.68
N ASP A 153 9.61 -6.10 5.99
CA ASP A 153 10.68 -5.22 6.46
C ASP A 153 10.18 -3.84 6.95
N SER A 154 8.85 -3.64 7.03
CA SER A 154 8.24 -2.53 7.76
C SER A 154 7.95 -2.99 9.18
N ASN A 155 9.03 -3.32 9.90
CA ASN A 155 9.06 -3.81 11.28
C ASN A 155 8.30 -5.13 11.57
N GLY A 156 7.99 -5.95 10.56
CA GLY A 156 7.51 -7.32 10.80
C GLY A 156 8.53 -8.15 11.59
N SER A 157 9.80 -8.00 11.24
CA SER A 157 10.92 -8.63 11.96
C SER A 157 11.00 -8.22 13.43
N GLY A 158 10.78 -6.94 13.78
CA GLY A 158 10.82 -6.50 15.18
C GLY A 158 9.69 -7.11 16.00
N VAL A 159 8.49 -7.23 15.43
CA VAL A 159 7.36 -7.93 16.07
C VAL A 159 7.65 -9.42 16.24
N SER A 160 8.26 -10.06 15.23
CA SER A 160 8.62 -11.48 15.35
C SER A 160 9.58 -11.73 16.50
N VAL A 161 10.60 -10.88 16.65
CA VAL A 161 11.56 -10.95 17.76
C VAL A 161 10.86 -10.65 19.09
N LEU A 162 9.96 -9.67 19.14
CA LEU A 162 9.18 -9.38 20.35
C LEU A 162 8.38 -10.61 20.83
N LEU A 163 7.70 -11.29 19.90
CA LEU A 163 6.91 -12.49 20.19
C LEU A 163 7.78 -13.66 20.66
N GLU A 164 8.96 -13.80 20.09
CA GLU A 164 9.89 -14.87 20.45
C GLU A 164 10.60 -14.60 21.78
N LEU A 165 10.94 -13.35 22.05
CA LEU A 165 11.38 -12.93 23.38
C LEU A 165 10.29 -13.19 24.42
N ALA A 166 9.02 -12.87 24.13
CA ALA A 166 7.90 -13.17 25.02
C ALA A 166 7.82 -14.68 25.34
N ARG A 167 7.95 -15.55 24.33
CA ARG A 167 7.96 -17.01 24.50
C ARG A 167 9.15 -17.50 25.32
N LEU A 168 10.35 -17.01 25.04
CA LEU A 168 11.58 -17.43 25.73
C LEU A 168 11.59 -16.96 27.19
N PHE A 169 11.24 -15.69 27.43
CA PHE A 169 11.16 -15.14 28.79
C PHE A 169 10.03 -15.76 29.61
N SER A 170 8.91 -16.14 28.99
CA SER A 170 7.86 -16.90 29.69
C SER A 170 8.39 -18.19 30.31
N ARG A 171 9.21 -18.95 29.55
CA ARG A 171 9.87 -20.15 30.07
C ARG A 171 10.88 -19.82 31.17
N LEU A 172 11.67 -18.76 30.99
CA LEU A 172 12.66 -18.32 31.97
C LEU A 172 12.02 -17.92 33.31
N TYR A 173 10.91 -17.19 33.28
CA TYR A 173 10.17 -16.70 34.44
C TYR A 173 9.32 -17.80 35.10
N THR A 174 9.13 -18.96 34.46
CA THR A 174 8.39 -20.07 35.07
C THR A 174 9.19 -20.80 36.16
N TYR A 175 10.52 -20.89 36.01
CA TYR A 175 11.36 -21.64 36.95
C TYR A 175 11.96 -20.74 38.03
N LYS A 176 11.77 -21.10 39.31
CA LYS A 176 12.29 -20.33 40.45
C LYS A 176 13.80 -20.04 40.40
N ARG A 177 14.61 -20.93 39.82
CA ARG A 177 16.07 -20.79 39.73
C ARG A 177 16.50 -19.75 38.69
N THR A 178 15.72 -19.58 37.63
CA THR A 178 16.01 -18.66 36.51
C THR A 178 15.12 -17.43 36.53
N HIS A 179 14.19 -17.35 37.49
CA HIS A 179 13.25 -16.25 37.64
C HIS A 179 14.00 -14.96 37.93
N ALA A 180 13.94 -14.02 36.99
CA ALA A 180 14.66 -12.76 37.13
C ALA A 180 14.01 -11.83 38.17
N ALA A 181 14.83 -10.92 38.70
CA ALA A 181 14.44 -9.84 39.61
C ALA A 181 14.09 -8.54 38.86
N TYR A 182 13.49 -8.66 37.68
CA TYR A 182 12.99 -7.55 36.87
C TYR A 182 11.60 -7.88 36.35
N ASN A 183 10.76 -6.87 36.19
CA ASN A 183 9.50 -6.97 35.46
C ASN A 183 9.78 -6.82 33.96
N LEU A 184 9.09 -7.58 33.11
CA LEU A 184 9.13 -7.38 31.65
C LEU A 184 7.75 -6.97 31.16
N LEU A 185 7.71 -5.90 30.36
CA LEU A 185 6.52 -5.42 29.69
C LEU A 185 6.77 -5.49 28.18
N PHE A 186 5.91 -6.21 27.47
CA PHE A 186 5.95 -6.35 26.02
C PHE A 186 4.84 -5.49 25.44
N PHE A 187 5.19 -4.54 24.58
CA PHE A 187 4.24 -3.61 23.98
C PHE A 187 4.34 -3.65 22.45
N ALA A 188 3.28 -4.15 21.82
CA ALA A 188 3.09 -4.15 20.38
C ALA A 188 2.23 -2.93 20.01
N SER A 189 2.86 -1.87 19.55
CA SER A 189 2.24 -0.58 19.25
C SER A 189 1.58 -0.57 17.87
N GLY A 190 0.37 -0.03 17.80
CA GLY A 190 -0.27 0.35 16.53
C GLY A 190 0.03 1.80 16.17
N GLY A 191 0.06 2.11 14.88
CA GLY A 191 0.29 3.49 14.43
C GLY A 191 1.72 3.99 14.60
N GLY A 192 2.72 3.11 14.61
CA GLY A 192 4.14 3.46 14.55
C GLY A 192 4.50 4.32 13.33
N LYS A 193 3.94 3.99 12.15
CA LYS A 193 4.15 4.75 10.90
C LYS A 193 3.35 6.05 10.84
N PHE A 194 2.41 6.25 11.76
CA PHE A 194 1.63 7.48 11.90
C PHE A 194 2.17 8.30 13.06
N ASN A 195 3.45 8.69 13.00
CA ASN A 195 4.14 9.46 14.05
C ASN A 195 4.07 8.83 15.44
N TYR A 196 4.14 7.50 15.53
CA TYR A 196 4.13 6.75 16.80
C TYR A 196 2.91 7.02 17.70
N GLN A 197 1.75 7.27 17.10
CA GLN A 197 0.55 7.70 17.82
C GLN A 197 0.06 6.71 18.87
N GLY A 198 0.13 5.40 18.61
CA GLY A 198 -0.19 4.39 19.62
C GLY A 198 0.72 4.46 20.83
N THR A 199 2.04 4.61 20.61
CA THR A 199 3.02 4.72 21.69
C THR A 199 2.90 6.04 22.45
N LYS A 200 2.71 7.16 21.73
CA LYS A 200 2.52 8.49 22.33
C LYS A 200 1.33 8.48 23.29
N ARG A 201 0.19 7.97 22.85
CA ARG A 201 -1.00 7.91 23.68
C ARG A 201 -0.85 6.95 24.86
N TRP A 202 -0.25 5.78 24.63
CA TRP A 202 0.05 4.85 25.72
C TRP A 202 0.96 5.48 26.78
N LEU A 203 1.95 6.29 26.38
CA LEU A 203 2.79 7.05 27.31
C LEU A 203 1.97 8.10 28.08
N GLU A 204 1.12 8.88 27.42
CA GLU A 204 0.25 9.86 28.07
C GLU A 204 -0.67 9.19 29.10
N ASP A 205 -1.35 8.10 28.74
CA ASP A 205 -2.23 7.37 29.65
C ASP A 205 -1.48 6.82 30.86
N ASN A 206 -0.27 6.30 30.65
CA ASN A 206 0.55 5.82 31.75
C ASN A 206 1.22 6.94 32.54
N LEU A 207 1.42 8.14 31.99
CA LEU A 207 2.04 9.27 32.69
C LEU A 207 1.03 10.15 33.44
N ASP A 208 -0.23 10.18 33.00
CA ASP A 208 -1.26 11.06 33.57
C ASP A 208 -2.03 10.42 34.74
N HIS A 209 -2.03 9.09 34.87
CA HIS A 209 -2.71 8.37 35.95
C HIS A 209 -1.81 8.20 37.19
N THR A 210 -1.93 9.11 38.16
CA THR A 210 -1.15 9.12 39.42
C THR A 210 -1.37 7.91 40.33
N ASP A 211 -2.45 7.14 40.16
CA ASP A 211 -2.80 6.04 41.06
C ASP A 211 -2.42 4.65 40.53
N SER A 212 -1.85 4.53 39.32
CA SER A 212 -1.50 3.24 38.70
C SER A 212 -0.37 3.30 37.65
N SER A 213 0.41 4.39 37.62
CA SER A 213 1.48 4.54 36.63
C SER A 213 2.65 3.58 36.87
N LEU A 214 2.73 2.52 36.06
CA LEU A 214 3.89 1.64 35.98
C LEU A 214 5.15 2.36 35.49
N LEU A 215 4.99 3.50 34.80
CA LEU A 215 6.05 4.18 34.07
C LEU A 215 6.73 5.33 34.83
N GLN A 216 6.06 5.92 35.83
CA GLN A 216 6.58 7.14 36.47
C GLN A 216 7.86 6.92 37.28
N ASP A 217 8.01 5.80 38.01
CA ASP A 217 9.18 5.61 38.90
C ASP A 217 9.93 4.28 38.77
N ASN A 218 9.37 3.28 38.08
CA ASN A 218 9.92 1.92 38.07
C ASN A 218 10.50 1.45 36.71
N VAL A 219 10.64 2.29 35.69
CA VAL A 219 11.20 1.85 34.38
C VAL A 219 12.73 1.91 34.40
N ALA A 220 13.37 0.76 34.24
CA ALA A 220 14.83 0.67 34.19
C ALA A 220 15.40 1.13 32.83
N PHE A 221 14.80 0.63 31.73
CA PHE A 221 15.08 1.09 30.37
C PHE A 221 13.99 0.59 29.40
N VAL A 222 13.96 1.18 28.21
CA VAL A 222 13.07 0.81 27.11
C VAL A 222 13.93 0.32 25.95
N LEU A 223 13.60 -0.85 25.41
CA LEU A 223 14.20 -1.45 24.22
C LEU A 223 13.21 -1.39 23.07
N CYS A 224 13.53 -0.61 22.04
CA CYS A 224 12.73 -0.53 20.81
C CYS A 224 13.32 -1.45 19.75
N LEU A 225 12.52 -2.39 19.27
CA LEU A 225 12.85 -3.27 18.16
C LEU A 225 12.28 -2.66 16.87
N ASP A 226 13.17 -2.38 15.93
CA ASP A 226 12.80 -1.87 14.62
C ASP A 226 13.58 -2.60 13.53
N THR A 227 12.85 -3.25 12.62
CA THR A 227 13.37 -3.71 11.31
C THR A 227 14.68 -4.53 11.42
N VAL A 228 14.76 -5.34 12.48
CA VAL A 228 15.93 -6.17 12.83
C VAL A 228 16.26 -7.29 11.84
N GLY A 229 15.38 -7.55 10.86
CA GLY A 229 15.58 -8.54 9.81
C GLY A 229 16.35 -8.00 8.60
N ARG A 230 16.61 -6.68 8.53
CA ARG A 230 17.27 -6.05 7.39
C ARG A 230 18.79 -6.12 7.50
N GLY A 231 19.38 -7.05 6.75
CA GLY A 231 20.83 -7.16 6.60
C GLY A 231 21.49 -8.11 7.61
N SER A 232 22.82 -8.17 7.58
CA SER A 232 23.61 -9.10 8.40
C SER A 232 24.01 -8.53 9.76
N ASN A 233 23.91 -7.21 9.93
CA ASN A 233 24.42 -6.50 11.10
C ASN A 233 23.26 -5.92 11.90
N LEU A 234 23.28 -6.07 13.22
CA LEU A 234 22.38 -5.37 14.11
C LEU A 234 22.95 -4.00 14.46
N HIS A 235 22.13 -2.97 14.31
CA HIS A 235 22.48 -1.61 14.69
C HIS A 235 21.75 -1.24 15.96
N LEU A 236 22.49 -0.78 16.95
CA LEU A 236 21.95 -0.32 18.22
C LEU A 236 22.11 1.19 18.31
N HIS A 237 20.99 1.90 18.44
CA HIS A 237 20.98 3.34 18.64
C HIS A 237 20.70 3.68 20.10
N VAL A 238 21.58 4.49 20.71
CA VAL A 238 21.40 5.00 22.07
C VAL A 238 21.48 6.52 22.07
N SER A 239 20.46 7.18 22.61
CA SER A 239 20.42 8.65 22.67
C SER A 239 21.55 9.23 23.53
N LYS A 240 21.98 8.46 24.55
CA LYS A 240 23.12 8.77 25.42
C LYS A 240 23.90 7.48 25.66
N PRO A 241 25.21 7.43 25.34
CA PRO A 241 26.04 6.27 25.66
C PRO A 241 25.99 5.99 27.16
N PRO A 242 25.63 4.77 27.59
CA PRO A 242 25.57 4.44 29.00
C PRO A 242 26.99 4.42 29.58
N ARG A 243 27.14 4.95 30.80
CA ARG A 243 28.44 4.98 31.48
C ARG A 243 28.91 3.57 31.79
N GLU A 244 30.21 3.34 31.67
CA GLU A 244 30.84 2.07 32.05
C GLU A 244 30.48 1.69 33.50
N GLY A 245 30.13 0.42 33.72
CA GLY A 245 29.67 -0.09 35.01
C GLY A 245 28.16 0.03 35.27
N THR A 246 27.39 0.68 34.39
CA THR A 246 25.92 0.64 34.47
C THR A 246 25.36 -0.67 33.92
N LEU A 247 24.16 -1.05 34.38
CA LEU A 247 23.43 -2.21 33.87
C LEU A 247 23.11 -2.06 32.38
N GLN A 248 22.77 -0.84 31.95
CA GLN A 248 22.56 -0.53 30.54
C GLN A 248 23.82 -0.79 29.73
N HIS A 249 24.99 -0.31 30.17
CA HIS A 249 26.26 -0.57 29.47
C HIS A 249 26.60 -2.06 29.37
N THR A 250 26.41 -2.81 30.45
CA THR A 250 26.62 -4.27 30.45
C THR A 250 25.67 -4.95 29.48
N PHE A 251 24.39 -4.60 29.50
CA PHE A 251 23.39 -5.13 28.59
C PHE A 251 23.75 -4.86 27.12
N LEU A 252 24.18 -3.64 26.78
CA LEU A 252 24.61 -3.33 25.41
C LEU A 252 25.81 -4.18 24.99
N ARG A 253 26.83 -4.30 25.85
CA ARG A 253 28.02 -5.10 25.55
C ARG A 253 27.69 -6.57 25.35
N GLU A 254 26.85 -7.14 26.20
CA GLU A 254 26.45 -8.54 26.07
C GLU A 254 25.61 -8.76 24.80
N LEU A 255 24.73 -7.82 24.46
CA LEU A 255 23.92 -7.88 23.24
C LEU A 255 24.79 -7.84 21.97
N GLU A 256 25.87 -7.05 21.95
CA GLU A 256 26.84 -7.04 20.86
C GLU A 256 27.60 -8.37 20.71
N THR A 257 27.84 -9.09 21.81
CA THR A 257 28.59 -10.36 21.79
C THR A 257 27.76 -11.60 21.47
N GLN A 258 26.43 -11.57 21.69
CA GLN A 258 25.55 -12.75 21.70
C GLN A 258 24.64 -12.86 20.46
N VAL A 259 24.89 -12.12 19.38
CA VAL A 259 24.05 -12.17 18.18
C VAL A 259 24.27 -13.50 17.44
N GLN A 260 23.48 -14.52 17.79
CA GLN A 260 23.31 -15.76 17.02
C GLN A 260 22.00 -15.69 16.22
N GLN A 261 22.10 -15.95 14.92
CA GLN A 261 20.94 -16.06 14.04
C GLN A 261 20.36 -17.48 14.15
N GLU A 262 19.26 -17.63 14.87
CA GLU A 262 18.34 -18.76 14.70
C GLU A 262 16.99 -18.25 14.18
N GLN A 263 16.48 -18.93 13.16
CA GLN A 263 15.38 -18.49 12.31
C GLN A 263 14.01 -18.44 13.01
N LEU A 264 13.28 -17.35 12.76
CA LEU A 264 11.89 -17.11 13.19
C LEU A 264 10.90 -17.28 12.03
N ASP A 265 11.10 -18.31 11.21
CA ASP A 265 10.42 -18.44 9.91
C ASP A 265 8.89 -18.48 10.04
N SER A 266 8.34 -19.24 11.00
CA SER A 266 6.88 -19.40 11.12
C SER A 266 6.15 -18.12 11.53
N VAL A 267 6.75 -17.31 12.41
CA VAL A 267 6.16 -16.04 12.86
C VAL A 267 6.30 -15.00 11.76
N MET A 268 7.45 -14.98 11.09
CA MET A 268 7.68 -14.12 9.94
C MET A 268 6.71 -14.42 8.80
N ASP A 269 6.56 -15.69 8.41
CA ASP A 269 5.61 -16.09 7.36
C ASP A 269 4.19 -15.61 7.67
N TRP A 270 3.72 -15.74 8.92
CA TRP A 270 2.41 -15.22 9.33
C TRP A 270 2.31 -13.68 9.21
N LEU A 271 3.34 -12.95 9.64
CA LEU A 271 3.36 -11.49 9.58
C LEU A 271 3.45 -10.96 8.14
N THR A 272 4.14 -11.67 7.24
CA THR A 272 4.33 -11.24 5.85
C THR A 272 3.17 -11.60 4.93
N ASN A 273 2.34 -12.55 5.31
CA ASN A 273 1.25 -13.06 4.46
C ASN A 273 -0.05 -12.25 4.53
N GLN A 274 -0.10 -11.17 5.33
CA GLN A 274 -1.29 -10.33 5.48
C GLN A 274 -0.91 -8.85 5.48
N PRO A 275 -1.75 -7.96 4.90
CA PRO A 275 -1.48 -6.53 4.89
C PRO A 275 -1.68 -5.94 6.28
N ARG A 276 -0.75 -5.07 6.70
CA ARG A 276 -0.71 -4.49 8.06
C ARG A 276 -0.88 -2.98 8.08
N ALA A 277 -1.57 -2.42 7.08
CA ALA A 277 -1.97 -1.01 7.11
C ALA A 277 -2.91 -0.75 8.28
N ALA A 278 -2.72 0.36 9.00
CA ALA A 278 -3.58 0.69 10.14
C ALA A 278 -5.07 0.74 9.78
N GLN A 279 -5.43 1.10 8.55
CA GLN A 279 -6.80 1.11 8.02
C GLN A 279 -7.41 -0.28 7.79
N LEU A 280 -6.60 -1.33 7.79
CA LEU A 280 -7.04 -2.71 7.61
C LEU A 280 -7.06 -3.49 8.94
N LEU A 281 -6.50 -2.89 10.00
CA LEU A 281 -6.37 -3.51 11.31
C LEU A 281 -7.51 -3.03 12.22
N ASP A 282 -8.68 -3.61 12.01
CA ASP A 282 -9.83 -3.41 12.88
C ASP A 282 -9.59 -3.99 14.27
N LYS A 283 -10.16 -3.35 15.31
CA LYS A 283 -10.10 -3.81 16.71
C LYS A 283 -10.55 -5.27 16.90
N ASP A 284 -11.56 -5.70 16.13
CA ASP A 284 -12.14 -7.04 16.18
C ASP A 284 -11.53 -7.96 15.09
N GLY A 285 -10.45 -7.51 14.45
CA GLY A 285 -9.80 -8.19 13.35
C GLY A 285 -9.08 -9.48 13.78
N THR A 286 -8.95 -10.41 12.83
CA THR A 286 -8.24 -11.67 13.03
C THR A 286 -6.77 -11.47 13.37
N PHE A 287 -6.14 -10.43 12.82
CA PHE A 287 -4.73 -10.12 13.10
C PHE A 287 -4.49 -9.83 14.60
N LEU A 288 -5.23 -8.87 15.16
CA LEU A 288 -5.05 -8.43 16.55
C LEU A 288 -5.46 -9.50 17.54
N SER A 289 -6.56 -10.20 17.27
CA SER A 289 -6.97 -11.35 18.10
C SER A 289 -5.95 -12.50 18.06
N THR A 290 -5.31 -12.77 16.91
CA THR A 290 -4.23 -13.77 16.82
C THR A 290 -2.99 -13.32 17.57
N LEU A 291 -2.63 -12.03 17.46
CA LEU A 291 -1.50 -11.44 18.19
C LEU A 291 -1.71 -11.52 19.70
N GLU A 292 -2.89 -11.10 20.17
CA GLU A 292 -3.30 -11.19 21.57
C GLU A 292 -3.31 -12.64 22.05
N HIS A 293 -3.87 -13.56 21.26
CA HIS A 293 -3.90 -14.98 21.60
C HIS A 293 -2.49 -15.56 21.74
N PHE A 294 -1.58 -15.22 20.82
CA PHE A 294 -0.18 -15.66 20.88
C PHE A 294 0.50 -15.12 22.14
N LEU A 295 0.35 -13.83 22.43
CA LEU A 295 0.93 -13.22 23.63
C LEU A 295 0.32 -13.83 24.90
N SER A 296 -1.00 -14.04 24.94
CA SER A 296 -1.72 -14.59 26.10
C SER A 296 -1.33 -16.03 26.43
N ARG A 297 -0.78 -16.76 25.46
CA ARG A 297 -0.22 -18.10 25.69
C ARG A 297 1.04 -18.06 26.55
N TYR A 298 1.79 -16.95 26.53
CA TYR A 298 3.12 -16.85 27.13
C TYR A 298 3.19 -15.79 28.24
N LEU A 299 2.40 -14.74 28.16
CA LEU A 299 2.39 -13.59 29.06
C LEU A 299 1.14 -13.59 29.94
N LYS A 300 1.22 -12.87 31.07
CA LYS A 300 0.07 -12.62 31.95
C LYS A 300 -0.46 -11.22 31.70
N ASP A 301 -1.73 -11.01 32.04
CA ASP A 301 -2.41 -9.71 31.97
C ASP A 301 -2.29 -9.02 30.60
N VAL A 302 -2.49 -9.80 29.52
CA VAL A 302 -2.50 -9.23 28.16
C VAL A 302 -3.72 -8.32 28.01
N ARG A 303 -3.50 -7.07 27.59
CA ARG A 303 -4.54 -6.05 27.45
C ARG A 303 -4.42 -5.36 26.10
N GLN A 304 -5.56 -5.07 25.50
CA GLN A 304 -5.64 -4.21 24.34
C GLN A 304 -5.87 -2.76 24.78
N HIS A 305 -5.10 -1.84 24.21
CA HIS A 305 -5.26 -0.40 24.35
C HIS A 305 -5.81 0.15 23.03
N HIS A 306 -6.84 0.98 23.09
CA HIS A 306 -7.42 1.57 21.89
C HIS A 306 -7.21 3.07 21.88
N VAL A 307 -6.61 3.55 20.81
CA VAL A 307 -6.27 4.95 20.57
C VAL A 307 -7.13 5.48 19.43
N ARG A 308 -7.63 6.70 19.57
CA ARG A 308 -8.37 7.42 18.53
C ARG A 308 -7.58 8.66 18.15
N ALA A 309 -7.60 9.03 16.88
CA ALA A 309 -7.09 10.33 16.46
C ALA A 309 -7.90 11.46 17.12
N ASP A 310 -7.25 12.56 17.49
CA ASP A 310 -7.94 13.74 18.01
C ASP A 310 -8.90 14.29 16.94
N LYS A 311 -10.15 14.56 17.33
CA LYS A 311 -11.19 15.07 16.44
C LYS A 311 -11.00 16.55 16.10
N ARG A 312 -10.27 17.31 16.91
CA ARG A 312 -10.12 18.77 16.74
C ARG A 312 -8.92 19.15 15.89
N ASP A 313 -7.81 18.42 16.03
CA ASP A 313 -6.59 18.61 15.24
C ASP A 313 -5.93 17.26 14.95
N PRO A 314 -6.49 16.47 14.00
CA PRO A 314 -5.95 15.16 13.67
C PRO A 314 -4.61 15.30 12.94
N GLU A 315 -3.52 14.80 13.53
CA GLU A 315 -2.20 14.70 12.86
C GLU A 315 -2.26 13.82 11.59
N PHE A 316 -3.23 12.91 11.51
CA PHE A 316 -3.51 12.07 10.34
C PHE A 316 -5.01 11.78 10.23
N VAL A 317 -5.48 11.53 9.00
CA VAL A 317 -6.89 11.20 8.73
C VAL A 317 -6.94 9.96 7.83
N PHE A 318 -7.81 9.02 8.18
CA PHE A 318 -8.08 7.85 7.34
C PHE A 318 -9.26 8.08 6.42
N TYR A 319 -9.28 7.34 5.31
CA TYR A 319 -10.38 7.34 4.35
C TYR A 319 -11.01 5.95 4.30
N ASP A 320 -12.33 5.89 4.12
CA ASP A 320 -13.14 4.67 4.17
C ASP A 320 -13.00 3.77 2.92
N GLN A 321 -12.75 4.37 1.75
CA GLN A 321 -12.69 3.63 0.48
C GLN A 321 -11.28 3.10 0.21
N LEU A 322 -11.01 1.86 0.64
CA LEU A 322 -9.74 1.16 0.37
C LEU A 322 -9.75 0.33 -0.91
N LYS A 323 -10.94 -0.04 -1.41
CA LYS A 323 -11.13 -0.85 -2.62
C LYS A 323 -12.32 -0.35 -3.43
N GLN A 324 -12.14 -0.21 -4.73
CA GLN A 324 -13.19 0.22 -5.65
C GLN A 324 -13.17 -0.64 -6.92
N VAL A 325 -14.33 -0.76 -7.57
CA VAL A 325 -14.46 -1.47 -8.85
C VAL A 325 -14.25 -0.47 -9.98
N MET A 326 -13.23 -0.71 -10.81
CA MET A 326 -12.97 0.13 -11.98
C MET A 326 -13.61 -0.49 -13.22
N ASN A 327 -14.50 0.26 -13.87
CA ASN A 327 -15.13 -0.11 -15.12
C ASN A 327 -14.44 0.59 -16.28
N ALA A 328 -14.08 -0.15 -17.32
CA ALA A 328 -13.50 0.40 -18.55
C ALA A 328 -14.53 0.38 -19.67
N TYR A 329 -14.86 1.56 -20.20
CA TYR A 329 -15.77 1.72 -21.31
C TYR A 329 -15.00 2.09 -22.57
N ARG A 330 -15.36 1.48 -23.70
CA ARG A 330 -14.86 1.88 -25.01
C ARG A 330 -15.63 3.11 -25.47
N VAL A 331 -14.95 4.22 -25.61
CA VAL A 331 -15.50 5.51 -26.02
C VAL A 331 -15.19 5.76 -27.48
N LYS A 332 -16.13 6.37 -28.19
CA LYS A 332 -15.94 6.77 -29.59
C LYS A 332 -14.99 7.97 -29.66
N PRO A 333 -13.98 7.96 -30.54
CA PRO A 333 -13.09 9.11 -30.72
C PRO A 333 -13.84 10.35 -31.22
N ALA A 334 -13.48 11.54 -30.74
CA ALA A 334 -14.09 12.80 -31.18
C ALA A 334 -13.95 13.06 -32.70
N ILE A 335 -12.91 12.49 -33.32
CA ILE A 335 -12.66 12.59 -34.77
C ILE A 335 -13.72 11.81 -35.57
N PHE A 336 -14.36 10.80 -34.97
CA PHE A 336 -15.41 10.04 -35.63
C PHE A 336 -16.58 10.93 -36.06
N ASP A 337 -17.00 11.87 -35.21
CA ASP A 337 -18.09 12.80 -35.52
C ASP A 337 -17.70 13.78 -36.64
N LEU A 338 -16.43 14.18 -36.71
CA LEU A 338 -15.92 15.00 -37.82
C LEU A 338 -15.93 14.24 -39.14
N LEU A 339 -15.48 12.98 -39.16
CA LEU A 339 -15.56 12.11 -40.34
C LEU A 339 -17.01 11.87 -40.75
N LEU A 340 -17.90 11.63 -39.78
CA LEU A 340 -19.32 11.47 -40.03
C LEU A 340 -19.92 12.74 -40.66
N ALA A 341 -19.56 13.92 -40.16
CA ALA A 341 -19.99 15.20 -40.73
C ALA A 341 -19.49 15.39 -42.17
N VAL A 342 -18.24 15.03 -42.46
CA VAL A 342 -17.68 15.05 -43.83
C VAL A 342 -18.43 14.07 -44.74
N CYS A 343 -18.71 12.85 -44.28
CA CYS A 343 -19.49 11.86 -45.02
C CYS A 343 -20.92 12.33 -45.31
N ILE A 344 -21.60 12.92 -44.33
CA ILE A 344 -22.94 13.49 -44.49
C ILE A 344 -22.91 14.65 -45.49
N GLY A 345 -21.92 15.54 -45.39
CA GLY A 345 -21.72 16.66 -46.32
C GLY A 345 -21.48 16.17 -47.76
N ALA A 346 -20.62 15.17 -47.94
CA ALA A 346 -20.37 14.56 -49.24
C ALA A 346 -21.62 13.89 -49.81
N TYR A 347 -22.39 13.17 -48.99
CA TYR A 347 -23.65 12.55 -49.39
C TYR A 347 -24.67 13.58 -49.87
N LEU A 348 -24.89 14.66 -49.10
CA LEU A 348 -25.80 15.73 -49.48
C LEU A 348 -25.33 16.46 -50.74
N GLY A 349 -24.02 16.67 -50.89
CA GLY A 349 -23.43 17.24 -52.10
C GLY A 349 -23.65 16.37 -53.34
N MET A 350 -23.45 15.05 -53.22
CA MET A 350 -23.74 14.09 -54.30
C MET A 350 -25.23 14.05 -54.63
N ALA A 351 -26.12 14.07 -53.64
CA ALA A 351 -27.55 14.10 -53.86
C ALA A 351 -27.99 15.40 -54.57
N TYR A 352 -27.46 16.55 -54.15
CA TYR A 352 -27.75 17.84 -54.77
C TYR A 352 -27.28 17.91 -56.22
N THR A 353 -26.05 17.48 -56.50
CA THR A 353 -25.50 17.43 -57.86
C THR A 353 -26.26 16.43 -58.74
N ALA A 354 -26.67 15.28 -58.22
CA ALA A 354 -27.51 14.31 -58.93
C ALA A 354 -28.87 14.91 -59.34
N VAL A 355 -29.49 15.71 -58.46
CA VAL A 355 -30.75 16.41 -58.77
C VAL A 355 -30.54 17.53 -59.80
N GLN A 356 -29.50 18.35 -59.65
CA GLN A 356 -29.21 19.43 -60.61
C GLN A 356 -28.88 18.89 -62.01
N HIS A 357 -28.13 17.79 -62.08
CA HIS A 357 -27.76 17.14 -63.34
C HIS A 357 -28.76 16.05 -63.76
N PHE A 358 -29.92 15.93 -63.10
CA PHE A 358 -30.95 14.94 -63.45
C PHE A 358 -31.46 15.15 -64.89
N GLY A 359 -31.53 16.40 -65.36
CA GLY A 359 -31.87 16.71 -66.74
C GLY A 359 -30.81 16.27 -67.76
N LEU A 360 -29.53 16.29 -67.39
CA LEU A 360 -28.44 15.72 -68.20
C LEU A 360 -28.53 14.19 -68.21
N LEU A 361 -28.77 13.59 -67.05
CA LEU A 361 -28.97 12.15 -66.90
C LEU A 361 -30.14 11.66 -67.75
N TYR A 362 -31.29 12.34 -67.69
CA TYR A 362 -32.48 12.08 -68.51
C TYR A 362 -32.17 12.19 -70.02
N LYS A 363 -31.43 13.23 -70.43
CA LYS A 363 -30.99 13.41 -71.83
C LYS A 363 -30.02 12.31 -72.28
N THR A 364 -29.10 11.85 -71.44
CA THR A 364 -28.22 10.71 -71.76
C THR A 364 -28.99 9.40 -71.85
N VAL A 365 -29.95 9.15 -70.96
CA VAL A 365 -30.81 7.95 -71.02
C VAL A 365 -31.70 7.98 -72.26
N GLN A 366 -32.30 9.12 -72.61
CA GLN A 366 -33.04 9.28 -73.87
C GLN A 366 -32.15 9.05 -75.09
N ARG A 367 -30.93 9.57 -75.13
CA ARG A 367 -29.99 9.33 -76.24
C ARG A 367 -29.59 7.87 -76.37
N LEU A 368 -29.38 7.17 -75.25
CA LEU A 368 -29.09 5.73 -75.24
C LEU A 368 -30.29 4.89 -75.70
N LEU A 369 -31.50 5.22 -75.26
CA LEU A 369 -32.74 4.58 -75.70
C LEU A 369 -33.05 4.82 -77.19
N VAL A 370 -32.78 6.02 -77.71
CA VAL A 370 -32.94 6.33 -79.14
C VAL A 370 -31.94 5.54 -79.98
N LYS A 371 -30.67 5.43 -79.55
CA LYS A 371 -29.65 4.60 -80.20
C LYS A 371 -30.01 3.11 -80.21
N ALA A 372 -30.58 2.59 -79.13
CA ALA A 372 -31.04 1.20 -79.04
C ALA A 372 -32.27 0.91 -79.93
N LYS A 373 -32.99 1.94 -80.38
CA LYS A 373 -34.13 1.82 -81.30
C LYS A 373 -33.74 1.98 -82.78
N THR A 374 -32.46 2.31 -83.05
CA THR A 374 -31.89 2.49 -84.39
C THR A 374 -30.87 1.41 -84.78
N GLN A 375 -30.67 0.41 -83.92
CA GLN A 375 -30.20 -0.93 -84.29
C GLN A 375 -31.41 -1.86 -84.35
#